data_AF-A0A0R3WT48-F1
#
_entry.id   AF-A0A0R3WT48-F1
#
_cell.length_a   1.000
_cell.length_b   1.000
_cell.length_c   1.000
_cell.angle_alpha   90.00
_cell.angle_beta   90.00
_cell.angle_gamma   90.00
#
_symmetry.space_group_name_H-M   'P 1'
#
loop_
_entity.id
_entity.type
_entity.pdbx_description
1 polymer ?
#
loop_
_entity_poly.entity_id
_entity_poly.type
_entity_poly.pdbx_seq_one_letter_code
_entity_poly.pdbx_strand_id
1 'polypeptide(L)'
;MITDSGSCLFSQKSLELFCPSNLSVDKVLPVYLHNSLEKLVRSYKMDSNPDDVKLLDFIQNKFTCCGVVGVEDYWESRVPSSCGATIAERTQRPGCQSKILLSGQENLSTMTGIGIGFGVIMVRRILMES
;
A
#
# COMPACT_ATOMS: atom_id res chain seq x y z
N MET A 1 1.02 -22.19 27.18
CA MET A 1 -0.01 -21.63 26.29
C MET A 1 0.63 -20.48 25.54
N ILE A 2 1.12 -20.75 24.34
CA ILE A 2 1.76 -19.81 23.43
C ILE A 2 0.92 -19.95 22.16
N THR A 3 0.02 -19.00 21.90
CA THR A 3 -0.79 -19.01 20.68
C THR A 3 -0.04 -18.29 19.58
N ASP A 4 0.36 -19.10 18.61
CA ASP A 4 1.15 -18.80 17.43
C ASP A 4 0.54 -17.66 16.57
N SER A 5 1.38 -16.68 16.29
CA SER A 5 1.59 -16.02 14.99
C SER A 5 0.43 -16.13 13.97
N GLY A 6 -0.47 -15.16 13.99
CA GLY A 6 -1.45 -14.90 12.94
C GLY A 6 -0.74 -14.56 11.62
N SER A 7 -0.40 -15.61 10.87
CA SER A 7 0.12 -15.55 9.51
C SER A 7 -1.04 -15.20 8.58
N CYS A 8 -0.88 -14.20 7.71
CA CYS A 8 -1.81 -14.04 6.57
C CYS A 8 -1.76 -15.35 5.77
N LEU A 9 -2.87 -16.08 5.71
CA LEU A 9 -2.95 -17.31 4.94
C LEU A 9 -2.96 -16.94 3.45
N PHE A 10 -1.77 -16.91 2.85
CA PHE A 10 -1.61 -16.85 1.40
C PHE A 10 -1.99 -18.22 0.85
N SER A 11 -3.28 -18.42 0.55
CA SER A 11 -3.72 -19.63 -0.14
C SER A 11 -3.31 -19.54 -1.61
N GLN A 12 -2.18 -20.19 -1.93
CA GLN A 12 -1.60 -20.25 -3.27
C GLN A 12 -2.56 -20.86 -4.33
N LYS A 13 -3.71 -21.41 -3.90
CA LYS A 13 -4.72 -22.02 -4.77
C LYS A 13 -5.81 -21.08 -5.29
N SER A 14 -5.92 -19.84 -4.78
CA SER A 14 -7.07 -18.98 -5.13
C SER A 14 -6.77 -17.49 -5.33
N LEU A 15 -5.51 -17.05 -5.22
CA LEU A 15 -5.11 -15.65 -5.41
C LEU A 15 -5.97 -14.61 -4.63
N GLU A 16 -6.48 -15.00 -3.46
CA GLU A 16 -7.28 -14.13 -2.57
C GLU A 16 -6.51 -13.94 -1.26
N LEU A 17 -6.21 -12.68 -0.91
CA LEU A 17 -5.59 -12.34 0.36
C LEU A 17 -6.69 -12.08 1.40
N PHE A 18 -7.05 -13.12 2.16
CA PHE A 18 -8.04 -13.02 3.23
C PHE A 18 -7.40 -12.42 4.49
N CYS A 19 -7.56 -11.11 4.68
CA CYS A 19 -7.34 -10.46 5.97
C CYS A 19 -8.72 -10.24 6.64
N PRO A 20 -9.09 -11.00 7.68
CA PRO A 20 -10.32 -10.72 8.41
C PRO A 20 -10.21 -9.33 9.04
N SER A 21 -11.20 -8.49 8.80
CA SER A 21 -11.36 -7.16 9.42
C SER A 21 -11.51 -7.33 10.94
N ASN A 22 -10.39 -7.33 11.65
CA ASN A 22 -10.34 -7.33 13.11
C ASN A 22 -9.16 -6.50 13.60
N LEU A 23 -9.35 -5.91 14.78
CA LEU A 23 -8.62 -4.88 15.53
C LEU A 23 -7.07 -4.94 15.58
N SER A 24 -6.42 -5.91 14.94
CA SER A 24 -4.96 -6.07 14.83
C SER A 24 -4.35 -5.55 13.52
N VAL A 25 -5.15 -5.36 12.46
CA VAL A 25 -4.68 -4.78 11.19
C VAL A 25 -4.22 -3.34 11.39
N ASP A 26 -4.86 -2.57 12.28
CA ASP A 26 -4.56 -1.16 12.54
C ASP A 26 -3.12 -0.91 13.04
N LYS A 27 -2.45 -1.91 13.62
CA LYS A 27 -1.07 -1.75 14.11
C LYS A 27 -0.02 -2.35 13.19
N VAL A 28 -0.32 -3.45 12.50
CA VAL A 28 0.64 -4.16 11.63
C VAL A 28 0.70 -3.54 10.25
N LEU A 29 -0.43 -3.10 9.70
CA LEU A 29 -0.52 -2.47 8.40
C LEU A 29 0.32 -1.18 8.29
N PRO A 30 0.26 -0.22 9.22
CA PRO A 30 1.09 0.98 9.12
C PRO A 30 2.59 0.68 9.22
N VAL A 31 3.00 -0.37 9.94
CA VAL A 31 4.41 -0.78 10.05
C VAL A 31 4.90 -1.42 8.75
N TYR A 32 4.10 -2.31 8.16
CA TYR A 32 4.44 -2.93 6.88
C TYR A 32 4.48 -1.91 5.75
N LEU A 33 3.53 -0.99 5.74
CA LEU A 33 3.44 0.09 4.77
C LEU A 33 4.64 1.04 4.90
N HIS A 34 5.01 1.42 6.12
CA HIS A 34 6.19 2.24 6.38
C HIS A 34 7.44 1.58 5.82
N ASN A 35 7.70 0.30 6.14
CA ASN A 35 8.89 -0.41 5.69
C ASN A 35 8.91 -0.58 4.16
N SER A 36 7.76 -0.77 3.53
CA SER A 36 7.63 -0.90 2.07
C SER A 36 7.92 0.42 1.36
N LEU A 37 7.31 1.52 1.83
CA LEU A 37 7.56 2.86 1.30
C LEU A 37 9.00 3.29 1.54
N GLU A 38 9.55 3.02 2.71
CA GLU A 38 10.93 3.34 3.05
C GLU A 38 11.92 2.61 2.12
N LYS A 39 11.68 1.33 1.83
CA LYS A 39 12.47 0.59 0.83
C LYS A 39 12.37 1.22 -0.56
N LEU A 40 11.18 1.66 -0.96
CA LEU A 40 10.96 2.28 -2.26
C LEU A 40 11.69 3.64 -2.36
N VAL A 41 11.62 4.45 -1.30
CA VAL A 41 12.36 5.72 -1.20
C VAL A 41 13.86 5.48 -1.21
N ARG A 42 14.35 4.48 -0.46
CA ARG A 42 15.78 4.11 -0.47
C ARG A 42 16.24 3.62 -1.83
N SER A 43 15.46 2.77 -2.51
CA SER A 43 15.76 2.30 -3.86
C SER A 43 15.81 3.46 -4.85
N TYR A 44 14.85 4.39 -4.75
CA TYR A 44 14.85 5.62 -5.53
C TYR A 44 16.13 6.44 -5.33
N LYS A 45 16.59 6.61 -4.07
CA LYS A 45 17.80 7.36 -3.74
C LYS A 45 19.09 6.69 -4.25
N MET A 46 19.18 5.37 -4.17
CA MET A 46 20.42 4.63 -4.44
C MET A 46 20.54 4.19 -5.90
N ASP A 47 19.51 3.53 -6.41
CA ASP A 47 19.57 2.83 -7.71
C ASP A 47 18.77 3.56 -8.80
N SER A 48 17.83 4.44 -8.42
CA SER A 48 16.94 5.15 -9.35
C SER A 48 16.33 4.23 -10.41
N ASN A 49 15.98 3.01 -9.99
CA ASN A 49 15.39 2.00 -10.86
C ASN A 49 14.09 2.55 -11.50
N PRO A 50 13.96 2.55 -12.83
CA PRO A 50 12.79 3.13 -13.51
C PRO A 50 11.45 2.53 -13.07
N ASP A 51 11.41 1.27 -12.65
CA ASP A 51 10.18 0.62 -12.20
C ASP A 51 9.77 1.11 -10.81
N ASP A 52 10.72 1.24 -9.89
CA ASP A 52 10.50 1.77 -8.55
C ASP A 52 10.12 3.26 -8.60
N VAL A 53 10.74 4.02 -9.50
CA VAL A 53 10.40 5.44 -9.74
C VAL A 53 8.96 5.58 -10.21
N LYS A 54 8.54 4.79 -11.20
CA LYS A 54 7.15 4.82 -11.71
C LYS A 54 6.14 4.42 -10.65
N LEU A 55 6.46 3.38 -9.86
CA LEU A 55 5.58 2.93 -8.78
C LEU A 55 5.45 4.00 -7.69
N LEU A 56 6.57 4.60 -7.28
CA LEU A 56 6.60 5.68 -6.30
C LEU A 56 5.81 6.90 -6.80
N ASP A 57 6.02 7.31 -8.05
CA ASP A 57 5.30 8.42 -8.68
C ASP A 57 3.79 8.15 -8.74
N PHE A 58 3.40 6.93 -9.10
CA PHE A 58 2.01 6.52 -9.13
C PHE A 58 1.35 6.62 -7.76
N ILE A 59 2.00 6.10 -6.72
CA ILE A 59 1.51 6.14 -5.33
C ILE A 59 1.36 7.60 -4.88
N GLN A 60 2.41 8.40 -5.04
CA GLN A 60 2.43 9.80 -4.61
C GLN A 60 1.36 10.64 -5.32
N ASN A 61 1.13 10.38 -6.60
CA ASN A 61 0.09 11.07 -7.37
C ASN A 61 -1.32 10.59 -7.01
N LYS A 62 -1.52 9.28 -6.83
CA LYS A 62 -2.83 8.69 -6.49
C LYS A 62 -3.33 9.08 -5.11
N PHE A 63 -2.43 9.11 -4.13
CA PHE A 63 -2.77 9.43 -2.73
C PHE A 63 -2.46 10.89 -2.36
N THR A 64 -1.99 11.68 -3.34
CA THR A 64 -1.63 13.10 -3.17
C THR A 64 -0.73 13.33 -1.95
N CYS A 65 0.29 12.49 -1.84
CA CYS A 65 1.18 12.41 -0.69
C CYS A 65 2.64 12.55 -1.13
N CYS A 66 3.55 12.72 -0.17
CA CYS A 66 4.97 12.83 -0.45
C CYS A 66 5.82 12.10 0.59
N GLY A 67 6.73 11.24 0.14
CA GLY A 67 7.61 10.46 1.02
C GLY A 67 6.86 9.46 1.90
N VAL A 68 7.56 8.89 2.87
CA VAL A 68 6.99 7.98 3.87
C VAL A 68 6.20 8.80 4.88
N VAL A 69 6.89 9.76 5.52
CA VAL A 69 6.35 10.66 6.55
C VAL A 69 6.17 12.07 5.99
N GLY A 70 7.01 12.46 5.02
CA GLY A 70 6.90 13.75 4.35
C GLY A 70 8.04 14.00 3.37
N VAL A 71 8.15 15.25 2.89
CA VAL A 71 9.24 15.68 2.01
C VAL A 71 10.63 15.60 2.67
N GLU A 72 10.68 15.61 4.00
CA GLU A 72 11.90 15.47 4.81
C GLU A 72 12.66 14.18 4.53
N ASP A 73 11.97 13.12 4.10
CA ASP A 73 12.58 11.87 3.68
C ASP A 73 13.52 12.03 2.49
N TYR A 74 13.44 13.15 1.76
CA TYR A 74 14.27 13.47 0.59
C TYR A 74 15.27 14.60 0.84
N TRP A 75 15.55 15.01 2.08
CA TRP A 75 16.44 16.16 2.36
C TRP A 75 17.80 16.09 1.64
N GLU A 76 18.38 14.89 1.54
CA GLU A 76 19.69 14.65 0.90
C GLU A 76 19.59 14.19 -0.57
N SER A 77 18.40 14.23 -1.17
CA SER A 77 18.16 13.66 -2.50
C SER A 77 17.18 14.51 -3.32
N ARG A 78 17.14 14.30 -4.64
CA ARG A 78 16.17 15.01 -5.48
C ARG A 78 14.76 14.53 -5.12
N VAL A 79 13.88 15.45 -4.72
CA VAL A 79 12.46 15.14 -4.52
C VAL A 79 11.84 14.79 -5.88
N PRO A 80 11.09 13.68 -5.99
CA PRO A 80 10.39 13.32 -7.23
C PRO A 80 9.35 14.39 -7.62
N SER A 81 9.11 14.55 -8.92
CA SER A 81 8.15 15.54 -9.44
C SER A 81 6.70 15.23 -9.05
N SER A 82 6.41 13.96 -8.74
CA SER A 82 5.11 13.50 -8.26
C SER A 82 4.70 14.07 -6.90
N CYS A 83 5.65 14.50 -6.06
CA CYS A 83 5.39 15.23 -4.81
C CYS A 83 4.95 16.69 -5.02
N GLY A 84 5.02 17.21 -6.25
CA GLY A 84 4.69 18.60 -6.56
C GLY A 84 5.85 19.37 -7.19
N ALA A 85 5.49 20.35 -8.02
CA ALA A 85 6.44 21.16 -8.76
C ALA A 85 7.05 22.28 -7.90
N THR A 86 6.35 22.73 -6.87
CA THR A 86 6.75 23.85 -6.01
C THR A 86 7.10 23.38 -4.59
N ILE A 87 7.97 24.13 -3.90
CA ILE A 87 8.35 23.83 -2.52
C ILE A 87 7.13 23.92 -1.59
N ALA A 88 6.26 24.90 -1.80
CA ALA A 88 5.03 25.05 -1.02
C ALA A 88 4.11 23.82 -1.12
N GLU A 89 3.93 23.29 -2.34
CA GLU A 89 3.14 22.08 -2.56
C GLU A 89 3.77 20.86 -1.88
N ARG A 90 5.10 20.74 -1.95
CA ARG A 90 5.84 19.62 -1.32
C ARG A 90 5.73 19.63 0.20
N THR A 91 5.84 20.79 0.84
CA THR A 91 5.73 20.92 2.31
C THR A 91 4.29 20.79 2.79
N GLN A 92 3.31 21.11 1.95
CA GLN A 92 1.89 20.99 2.29
C GLN A 92 1.37 19.55 2.16
N ARG A 93 2.07 18.68 1.42
CA ARG A 93 1.65 17.30 1.24
C ARG A 93 1.99 16.42 2.46
N PRO A 94 1.02 15.67 2.98
CA PRO A 94 1.26 14.72 4.07
C PRO A 94 2.04 13.49 3.59
N GLY A 95 2.66 12.78 4.54
CA GLY A 95 3.29 11.49 4.30
C GLY A 95 2.33 10.45 3.72
N CYS A 96 2.83 9.61 2.82
CA CYS A 96 2.01 8.59 2.18
C CYS A 96 1.51 7.51 3.16
N GLN A 97 2.23 7.28 4.27
CA GLN A 97 1.82 6.30 5.27
C GLN A 97 0.41 6.58 5.83
N SER A 98 0.15 7.82 6.25
CA SER A 98 -1.13 8.19 6.85
C SER A 98 -2.25 8.27 5.81
N LYS A 99 -1.96 8.77 4.60
CA LYS A 99 -2.96 8.89 3.53
C LYS A 99 -3.42 7.56 2.96
N ILE A 100 -2.51 6.59 2.79
CA ILE A 100 -2.87 5.26 2.30
C ILE A 100 -3.72 4.53 3.35
N LEU A 101 -3.39 4.65 4.64
CA LEU A 101 -4.18 4.06 5.72
C LEU A 101 -5.62 4.61 5.72
N LEU A 102 -5.76 5.94 5.68
CA LEU A 102 -7.06 6.62 5.60
C LEU A 102 -7.84 6.22 4.35
N SER A 103 -7.17 6.20 3.19
CA SER A 103 -7.80 5.82 1.92
C SER A 103 -8.28 4.36 1.91
N GLY A 104 -7.52 3.46 2.55
CA GLY A 104 -7.90 2.07 2.71
C GLY A 104 -9.13 1.89 3.61
N GLN A 105 -9.24 2.70 4.67
CA GLN A 105 -10.36 2.65 5.59
C GLN A 105 -11.65 3.23 4.97
N GLU A 106 -11.55 4.33 4.23
CA GLU A 106 -12.70 4.98 3.57
C GLU A 106 -13.22 4.20 2.36
N ASN A 107 -12.34 3.51 1.64
CA ASN A 107 -12.70 2.74 0.44
C ASN A 107 -12.83 1.23 0.71
N LEU A 108 -12.85 0.84 1.99
CA LEU A 108 -12.93 -0.57 2.41
C LEU A 108 -14.13 -1.28 1.77
N SER A 109 -15.29 -0.62 1.70
CA SER A 109 -16.51 -1.17 1.10
C SER A 109 -16.32 -1.54 -0.38
N THR A 110 -15.58 -0.73 -1.14
CA THR A 110 -15.28 -1.01 -2.54
C THR A 110 -14.35 -2.21 -2.68
N MET A 111 -13.33 -2.30 -1.84
CA MET A 111 -12.37 -3.42 -1.85
C MET A 111 -13.04 -4.75 -1.47
N THR A 112 -13.91 -4.74 -0.45
CA THR A 112 -14.69 -5.92 -0.06
C THR A 112 -15.62 -6.37 -1.20
N GLY A 113 -16.25 -5.44 -1.91
CA GLY A 113 -17.09 -5.74 -3.06
C GLY A 113 -16.34 -6.45 -4.19
N ILE A 114 -15.11 -6.00 -4.49
CA ILE A 114 -14.24 -6.63 -5.49
C ILE A 114 -13.91 -8.07 -5.09
N GLY A 115 -13.49 -8.29 -3.84
CA GLY A 115 -13.11 -9.63 -3.35
C GLY A 115 -14.27 -10.64 -3.38
N ILE A 116 -15.45 -10.24 -2.91
CA ILE A 116 -16.64 -11.12 -2.97
C ILE A 116 -16.97 -11.48 -4.43
N GLY A 117 -16.86 -10.52 -5.35
CA GLY A 117 -17.11 -10.75 -6.77
C GLY A 117 -16.18 -11.82 -7.37
N PHE A 118 -14.88 -11.71 -7.12
CA PHE A 118 -13.91 -12.71 -7.55
C PHE A 118 -14.14 -14.09 -6.91
N GLY A 119 -14.45 -14.13 -5.61
CA GLY A 119 -14.79 -15.36 -4.91
C GLY A 119 -15.98 -16.10 -5.53
N VAL A 120 -17.06 -15.39 -5.87
CA VAL A 120 -18.24 -16.00 -6.50
C VAL A 120 -17.92 -16.57 -7.88
N ILE A 121 -17.10 -15.87 -8.68
CA ILE A 121 -16.68 -16.35 -10.01
C ILE A 121 -15.88 -17.66 -9.88
N MET A 122 -14.96 -17.71 -8.92
CA MET A 122 -14.13 -18.91 -8.68
C MET A 122 -14.97 -20.09 -8.19
N VAL A 123 -15.90 -19.88 -7.27
CA VAL A 123 -16.78 -20.95 -6.80
C VAL A 123 -17.66 -21.48 -7.95
N ARG A 124 -18.20 -20.59 -8.80
CA ARG A 124 -18.96 -21.01 -9.98
C ARG A 124 -18.12 -21.79 -10.99
N ARG A 125 -16.86 -21.43 -11.19
CA ARG A 125 -15.91 -22.17 -12.03
C ARG A 125 -15.69 -23.59 -11.49
N ILE A 126 -15.47 -23.73 -10.19
CA ILE A 126 -15.25 -25.05 -9.54
C ILE A 126 -16.51 -25.94 -9.66
N LEU A 127 -17.70 -25.37 -9.44
CA LEU A 127 -18.96 -26.11 -9.53
C LEU A 127 -19.34 -26.56 -10.95
N MET A 128 -18.89 -25.86 -11.99
CA MET A 128 -19.11 -26.30 -13.38
C MET A 128 -18.09 -27.36 -13.84
N GLU A 129 -16.96 -27.47 -13.16
CA GLU A 129 -15.91 -28.47 -13.43
C GLU A 129 -16.09 -29.76 -12.59
N SER A 130 -17.15 -29.84 -11.80
CA SER A 130 -17.52 -31.00 -10.96
C SER A 130 -18.72 -31.74 -11.54
#